data_AF-T0RSP5-F1
#
_entry.id   AF-T0RSP5-F1
#
_cell.length_a   1.000
_cell.length_b   1.000
_cell.length_c   1.000
_cell.angle_alpha   90.00
_cell.angle_beta   90.00
_cell.angle_gamma   90.00
#
_symmetry.space_group_name_H-M   'P 1'
#
loop_
_entity.id
_entity.type
_entity.pdbx_description
1 polymer ?
#
loop_
_entity_poly.entity_id
_entity_poly.type
_entity_poly.pdbx_seq_one_letter_code
_entity_poly.pdbx_strand_id
1 'polypeptide(L)'
;MVESDRNTYFDFLGGNVKKQVLKQLTLGISVACALSATAKPYSYPNAKDISVNNFSETGFKAGRVPEKFSSKEQLNVGDEVMVYDRYINTYTSSNGKLKRDRMIGRLDRLTVVGMAEELGEDYIQVKINSSTDWGMKGKTRFVKLRHLSEYEDYKNFDADVYMVQNIATEKLRVYQRVCKDNSCPPKLILQTDFVAGFKKGDKKFGKRTQVGNYRIFEWHKFYQDRPGGHYPSWFDPTYPAQPEKEDSWSKWFKGEYMPWEYCTTKDGKRKCSHSGMMRGAFGWYTALVEPNYGQDQWTHGTIGWAESSEENIKRAKGEDFWGAIANTFTSLRSSGCSRVSNPTVAFLRHLLPVGTPIVKIYALEKYQDEASVKKNYNQDQEFTWDFALTKDGVRGTHKDAISSHKQSVEESGVSSERILEEGTFKFKNFPLVTQQKNKSSKCRETDSSNLRSDYRKLRKGCNLYKIPADAFVGSFNVDTGLLEGYAHPKAEGIIKGGFRSQKFPSFMDVKNYK
;
A
#
# COMPACT_ATOMS: atom_id res chain seq x y z
N MET A 1 -38.07 -12.49 -75.25
CA MET A 1 -38.28 -13.77 -75.95
C MET A 1 -38.27 -14.83 -74.86
N VAL A 2 -39.45 -15.19 -74.35
CA VAL A 2 -40.23 -16.36 -74.80
C VAL A 2 -39.37 -17.61 -74.60
N GLU A 3 -39.43 -18.25 -73.43
CA GLU A 3 -40.41 -19.28 -73.03
C GLU A 3 -39.85 -20.69 -73.28
N SER A 4 -40.11 -21.56 -72.30
CA SER A 4 -40.40 -22.99 -72.48
C SER A 4 -39.19 -23.94 -72.66
N ASP A 5 -39.19 -25.18 -72.16
CA ASP A 5 -40.14 -26.03 -71.42
C ASP A 5 -39.30 -27.22 -70.86
N ARG A 6 -39.46 -27.60 -69.60
CA ARG A 6 -40.25 -28.74 -69.07
C ARG A 6 -39.72 -30.17 -69.35
N ASN A 7 -40.01 -30.98 -68.32
CA ASN A 7 -40.28 -32.42 -68.28
C ASN A 7 -39.10 -33.35 -67.99
N THR A 8 -38.96 -33.80 -66.72
CA THR A 8 -39.66 -34.90 -66.02
C THR A 8 -39.16 -36.28 -66.43
N TYR A 9 -38.56 -37.04 -65.50
CA TYR A 9 -39.24 -38.12 -64.78
C TYR A 9 -38.30 -38.77 -63.75
N PHE A 10 -38.87 -39.07 -62.59
CA PHE A 10 -38.33 -39.84 -61.47
C PHE A 10 -38.45 -41.34 -61.71
N ASP A 11 -37.60 -42.12 -61.02
CA ASP A 11 -37.77 -43.48 -60.46
C ASP A 11 -36.65 -44.44 -60.89
N PHE A 12 -36.18 -45.40 -60.08
CA PHE A 12 -36.11 -45.67 -58.64
C PHE A 12 -35.17 -46.90 -58.56
N LEU A 13 -34.62 -47.18 -57.37
CA LEU A 13 -33.90 -48.41 -56.95
C LEU A 13 -32.38 -48.50 -57.21
N GLY A 14 -31.67 -48.81 -56.11
CA GLY A 14 -30.69 -49.89 -56.14
C GLY A 14 -29.24 -49.54 -55.84
N GLY A 15 -28.92 -49.37 -54.56
CA GLY A 15 -27.78 -50.01 -53.89
C GLY A 15 -26.43 -50.18 -54.61
N ASN A 16 -25.45 -49.51 -53.98
CA ASN A 16 -24.17 -50.07 -53.55
C ASN A 16 -22.90 -49.89 -54.42
N VAL A 17 -21.90 -49.30 -53.75
CA VAL A 17 -20.45 -49.43 -53.97
C VAL A 17 -19.86 -48.86 -55.27
N LYS A 18 -19.32 -47.63 -55.17
CA LYS A 18 -17.95 -47.24 -55.63
C LYS A 18 -17.84 -45.71 -55.72
N LYS A 19 -17.02 -45.12 -54.84
CA LYS A 19 -16.05 -44.04 -55.14
C LYS A 19 -15.50 -43.46 -53.83
N GLN A 20 -14.55 -44.19 -53.24
CA GLN A 20 -13.52 -43.59 -52.39
C GLN A 20 -12.22 -43.65 -53.18
N VAL A 21 -11.92 -42.55 -53.87
CA VAL A 21 -10.61 -42.25 -54.44
C VAL A 21 -10.34 -40.78 -54.15
N LEU A 22 -9.12 -40.50 -53.70
CA LEU A 22 -8.46 -39.19 -53.63
C LEU A 22 -8.78 -38.27 -52.43
N LYS A 23 -8.11 -38.55 -51.30
CA LYS A 23 -7.31 -37.56 -50.53
C LYS A 23 -6.63 -38.28 -49.35
N GLN A 24 -5.69 -39.17 -49.64
CA GLN A 24 -4.66 -39.60 -48.70
C GLN A 24 -3.31 -39.21 -49.29
N LEU A 25 -2.84 -38.02 -48.93
CA LEU A 25 -1.44 -37.62 -48.89
C LEU A 25 -1.40 -36.27 -48.19
N THR A 26 -0.48 -36.13 -47.24
CA THR A 26 -0.26 -34.98 -46.33
C THR A 26 -1.19 -34.86 -45.12
N LEU A 27 -1.19 -35.87 -44.26
CA LEU A 27 -1.15 -35.63 -42.82
C LEU A 27 -0.10 -36.57 -42.21
N GLY A 28 1.16 -36.25 -42.50
CA GLY A 28 2.26 -36.70 -41.65
C GLY A 28 2.08 -36.05 -40.30
N ILE A 29 1.35 -36.73 -39.41
CA ILE A 29 1.38 -36.46 -37.98
C ILE A 29 2.81 -36.74 -37.56
N SER A 30 3.63 -35.70 -37.66
CA SER A 30 4.81 -35.57 -36.86
C SER A 30 4.27 -35.43 -35.45
N VAL A 31 4.16 -36.55 -34.73
CA VAL A 31 4.18 -36.54 -33.27
C VAL A 31 5.59 -36.04 -32.92
N ALA A 32 5.79 -34.73 -33.06
CA ALA A 32 6.71 -34.04 -32.21
C ALA A 32 6.07 -34.19 -30.83
N CYS A 33 6.47 -35.24 -30.11
CA CYS A 33 6.63 -35.14 -28.68
C CYS A 33 7.47 -33.88 -28.48
N ALA A 34 6.80 -32.74 -28.34
CA ALA A 34 7.27 -31.72 -27.45
C ALA A 34 7.38 -32.44 -26.11
N LEU A 35 8.55 -33.03 -25.86
CA LEU A 35 9.11 -33.07 -24.54
C LEU A 35 9.00 -31.63 -24.07
N SER A 36 7.88 -31.32 -23.41
CA SER A 36 7.84 -30.29 -22.40
C SER A 36 8.99 -30.67 -21.50
N ALA A 37 10.18 -30.13 -21.76
CA ALA A 37 11.30 -30.24 -20.86
C ALA A 37 10.71 -29.77 -19.54
N THR A 38 10.46 -30.72 -18.63
CA THR A 38 9.89 -30.45 -17.33
C THR A 38 10.97 -29.66 -16.64
N ALA A 39 10.85 -28.33 -16.76
CA ALA A 39 11.87 -27.40 -16.31
C ALA A 39 12.16 -27.74 -14.84
N LYS A 40 13.44 -27.94 -14.51
CA LYS A 40 13.82 -28.29 -13.15
C LYS A 40 13.34 -27.16 -12.22
N PRO A 41 12.58 -27.47 -11.16
CA PRO A 41 12.13 -26.46 -10.23
C PRO A 41 13.33 -25.78 -9.57
N TYR A 42 13.31 -24.44 -9.49
CA TYR A 42 14.32 -23.71 -8.73
C TYR A 42 14.23 -24.09 -7.25
N SER A 43 15.34 -23.94 -6.54
CA SER A 43 15.43 -24.13 -5.10
C SER A 43 16.01 -22.89 -4.46
N TYR A 44 15.62 -22.65 -3.22
CA TYR A 44 16.33 -21.70 -2.38
C TYR A 44 17.57 -22.42 -1.80
N PRO A 45 18.71 -21.72 -1.66
CA PRO A 45 19.76 -22.19 -0.75
C PRO A 45 19.17 -22.31 0.67
N ASN A 46 19.94 -22.85 1.62
CA ASN A 46 19.53 -22.90 3.04
C ASN A 46 19.27 -21.47 3.55
N ALA A 47 18.03 -21.02 3.39
CA ALA A 47 17.59 -19.70 3.79
C ALA A 47 17.31 -19.74 5.29
N LYS A 48 17.73 -18.70 6.00
CA LYS A 48 17.36 -18.52 7.41
C LYS A 48 15.84 -18.60 7.52
N ASP A 49 15.35 -19.54 8.32
CA ASP A 49 13.93 -19.62 8.66
C ASP A 49 13.64 -18.56 9.73
N ILE A 50 13.15 -17.42 9.26
CA ILE A 50 12.80 -16.29 10.13
C ILE A 50 11.53 -16.55 10.95
N SER A 51 10.80 -17.65 10.70
CA SER A 51 9.59 -17.98 11.47
C SER A 51 9.91 -18.68 12.80
N VAL A 52 11.14 -19.20 12.94
CA VAL A 52 11.65 -19.76 14.19
C VAL A 52 11.50 -18.73 15.30
N ASN A 53 11.07 -19.19 16.49
CA ASN A 53 10.81 -18.35 17.66
C ASN A 53 9.89 -17.16 17.36
N ASN A 54 8.79 -17.41 16.61
CA ASN A 54 7.72 -16.44 16.37
C ASN A 54 8.22 -15.12 15.74
N PHE A 55 9.24 -15.19 14.88
CA PHE A 55 9.84 -14.03 14.20
C PHE A 55 10.64 -13.07 15.09
N SER A 56 11.07 -13.48 16.28
CA SER A 56 11.86 -12.64 17.20
C SER A 56 13.15 -12.10 16.60
N GLU A 57 13.83 -12.87 15.74
CA GLU A 57 15.08 -12.47 15.13
C GLU A 57 15.02 -12.48 13.60
N THR A 58 14.47 -11.42 13.01
CA THR A 58 14.49 -11.27 11.55
C THR A 58 15.93 -11.09 11.04
N GLY A 59 16.73 -10.29 11.74
CA GLY A 59 18.10 -9.93 11.35
C GLY A 59 18.17 -9.05 10.11
N PHE A 60 17.05 -8.46 9.68
CA PHE A 60 17.02 -7.59 8.52
C PHE A 60 17.66 -6.24 8.81
N LYS A 61 18.54 -5.82 7.91
CA LYS A 61 19.23 -4.54 7.93
C LYS A 61 18.22 -3.40 7.91
N ALA A 62 18.41 -2.44 8.82
CA ALA A 62 17.68 -1.19 8.83
C ALA A 62 18.50 -0.04 8.22
N GLY A 63 17.79 0.88 7.57
CA GLY A 63 18.33 2.18 7.19
C GLY A 63 18.64 3.04 8.41
N ARG A 64 19.58 3.99 8.25
CA ARG A 64 19.97 4.95 9.28
C ARG A 64 18.80 5.88 9.60
N VAL A 65 18.38 5.96 10.86
CA VAL A 65 17.36 6.93 11.28
C VAL A 65 17.94 8.35 11.17
N PRO A 66 17.28 9.30 10.47
CA PRO A 66 17.79 10.66 10.34
C PRO A 66 17.76 11.41 11.67
N GLU A 67 18.82 12.15 11.96
CA GLU A 67 18.95 12.89 13.22
C GLU A 67 18.40 14.31 13.10
N LYS A 68 17.69 14.76 14.14
CA LYS A 68 17.24 16.16 14.25
C LYS A 68 18.41 17.07 14.57
N PHE A 69 18.38 18.28 14.01
CA PHE A 69 19.34 19.30 14.39
C PHE A 69 18.92 20.00 15.68
N SER A 70 19.86 20.11 16.61
CA SER A 70 19.76 20.87 17.86
C SER A 70 20.44 22.24 17.78
N SER A 71 21.42 22.42 16.90
CA SER A 71 22.17 23.68 16.78
C SER A 71 22.69 23.94 15.36
N LYS A 72 23.02 25.20 15.04
CA LYS A 72 23.44 25.60 13.69
C LYS A 72 24.82 25.07 13.30
N GLU A 73 25.68 24.77 14.27
CA GLU A 73 27.02 24.23 14.04
C GLU A 73 26.99 22.83 13.40
N GLN A 74 25.83 22.16 13.45
CA GLN A 74 25.60 20.88 12.77
C GLN A 74 25.28 21.04 11.27
N LEU A 75 25.20 22.27 10.78
CA LEU A 75 24.83 22.58 9.41
C LEU A 75 25.86 23.47 8.72
N ASN A 76 25.93 23.32 7.41
CA ASN A 76 26.65 24.19 6.49
C ASN A 76 25.73 24.70 5.40
N VAL A 77 26.07 25.85 4.81
CA VAL A 77 25.41 26.32 3.59
C VAL A 77 25.69 25.31 2.47
N GLY A 78 24.62 24.87 1.80
CA GLY A 78 24.67 23.83 0.78
C GLY A 78 24.11 22.48 1.24
N ASP A 79 23.99 22.24 2.55
CA ASP A 79 23.50 20.97 3.07
C ASP A 79 22.07 20.68 2.62
N GLU A 80 21.81 19.42 2.26
CA GLU A 80 20.46 18.92 2.05
C GLU A 80 19.85 18.47 3.38
N VAL A 81 18.72 19.07 3.71
CA VAL A 81 17.99 18.79 4.96
C VAL A 81 16.53 18.50 4.65
N MET A 82 15.85 17.93 5.62
CA MET A 82 14.47 17.52 5.48
C MET A 82 13.62 18.12 6.60
N VAL A 83 12.38 18.47 6.28
CA VAL A 83 11.38 18.77 7.30
C VAL A 83 11.06 17.48 8.06
N TYR A 84 11.44 17.44 9.35
CA TYR A 84 11.16 16.29 10.21
C TYR A 84 9.77 16.38 10.82
N ASP A 85 9.30 17.55 11.24
CA ASP A 85 7.99 17.67 11.87
C ASP A 85 6.86 17.68 10.85
N ARG A 86 5.65 17.31 11.28
CA ARG A 86 4.52 17.08 10.36
C ARG A 86 4.27 18.26 9.41
N TYR A 87 4.20 19.46 9.97
CA TYR A 87 4.14 20.70 9.23
C TYR A 87 4.87 21.78 10.01
N ILE A 88 5.60 22.62 9.29
CA ILE A 88 6.33 23.73 9.89
C ILE A 88 5.96 25.01 9.17
N ASN A 89 5.89 26.09 9.94
CA ASN A 89 5.68 27.41 9.36
C ASN A 89 6.96 27.84 8.65
N THR A 90 6.78 28.42 7.47
CA THR A 90 7.82 29.15 6.77
C THR A 90 7.59 30.64 6.95
N TYR A 91 8.67 31.40 6.85
CA TYR A 91 8.65 32.84 7.05
C TYR A 91 9.38 33.55 5.92
N THR A 92 8.92 34.75 5.63
CA THR A 92 9.64 35.75 4.82
C THR A 92 10.12 36.85 5.75
N SER A 93 11.26 37.46 5.45
CA SER A 93 11.76 38.64 6.17
C SER A 93 11.47 39.91 5.38
N SER A 94 10.97 40.94 6.05
CA SER A 94 10.86 42.30 5.52
C SER A 94 11.24 43.27 6.64
N ASN A 95 12.27 44.10 6.41
CA ASN A 95 12.81 45.03 7.41
C ASN A 95 13.17 44.35 8.74
N GLY A 96 13.78 43.16 8.69
CA GLY A 96 14.19 42.40 9.87
C GLY A 96 13.03 41.75 10.66
N LYS A 97 11.77 41.92 10.23
CA LYS A 97 10.62 41.27 10.85
C LYS A 97 10.19 40.03 10.08
N LEU A 98 10.07 38.91 10.79
CA LEU A 98 9.53 37.67 10.24
C LEU A 98 8.01 37.76 10.08
N LYS A 99 7.55 37.60 8.85
CA LYS A 99 6.14 37.41 8.53
C LYS A 99 5.93 35.95 8.16
N ARG A 100 4.97 35.30 8.83
CA ARG A 100 4.53 33.94 8.48
C ARG A 100 4.00 33.94 7.06
N ASP A 101 4.45 33.00 6.26
CA ASP A 101 3.96 32.76 4.91
C ASP A 101 3.13 31.47 4.91
N ARG A 102 3.60 30.43 4.22
CA ARG A 102 2.92 29.13 4.12
C ARG A 102 3.56 28.09 5.01
N MET A 103 2.98 26.91 5.03
CA MET A 103 3.56 25.75 5.71
C MET A 103 4.20 24.82 4.69
N ILE A 104 5.28 24.16 5.10
CA ILE A 104 5.85 23.00 4.41
C ILE A 104 5.66 21.77 5.30
N GLY A 105 5.58 20.60 4.68
CA GLY A 105 5.22 19.35 5.33
C GLY A 105 6.41 18.44 5.59
N ARG A 106 6.23 17.46 6.46
CA ARG A 106 7.19 16.38 6.70
C ARG A 106 7.62 15.72 5.39
N LEU A 107 8.90 15.40 5.29
CA LEU A 107 9.57 14.86 4.09
C LEU A 107 9.74 15.86 2.93
N ASP A 108 9.38 17.13 3.11
CA ASP A 108 9.78 18.17 2.18
C ASP A 108 11.31 18.34 2.25
N ARG A 109 11.96 18.43 1.09
CA ARG A 109 13.43 18.48 0.94
C ARG A 109 13.86 19.91 0.70
N LEU A 110 14.91 20.30 1.40
CA LEU A 110 15.39 21.67 1.49
C LEU A 110 16.90 21.70 1.27
N THR A 111 17.42 22.80 0.75
CA THR A 111 18.85 23.12 0.80
C THR A 111 19.05 24.30 1.73
N VAL A 112 19.99 24.20 2.67
CA VAL A 112 20.42 25.33 3.50
C VAL A 112 21.11 26.36 2.59
N VAL A 113 20.62 27.60 2.58
CA VAL A 113 21.18 28.69 1.77
C VAL A 113 21.74 29.84 2.60
N GLY A 114 21.51 29.84 3.91
CA GLY A 114 22.09 30.80 4.84
C GLY A 114 21.74 30.48 6.29
N MET A 115 22.57 30.91 7.24
CA MET A 115 22.37 30.66 8.67
C MET A 115 21.52 31.71 9.37
N ALA A 116 21.13 32.78 8.69
CA ALA A 116 20.23 33.81 9.20
C ALA A 116 20.62 34.34 10.59
N GLU A 117 21.89 34.72 10.78
CA GLU A 117 22.43 35.17 12.08
C GLU A 117 21.64 36.36 12.65
N GLU A 118 21.07 37.19 11.78
CA GLU A 118 20.24 38.32 12.15
C GLU A 118 18.93 37.94 12.86
N LEU A 119 18.54 36.66 12.82
CA LEU A 119 17.32 36.11 13.44
C LEU A 119 17.60 35.25 14.67
N GLY A 120 18.86 35.18 15.12
CA GLY A 120 19.32 34.35 16.23
C GLY A 120 19.45 32.87 15.90
N GLU A 121 19.71 32.05 16.92
CA GLU A 121 20.06 30.62 16.78
C GLU A 121 18.94 29.73 16.22
N ASP A 122 17.70 30.20 16.34
CA ASP A 122 16.50 29.38 16.07
C ASP A 122 16.21 29.18 14.58
N TYR A 123 16.68 30.09 13.71
CA TYR A 123 16.25 30.16 12.33
C TYR A 123 17.41 29.97 11.36
N ILE A 124 17.10 29.31 10.24
CA ILE A 124 17.98 29.24 9.08
C ILE A 124 17.20 29.61 7.82
N GLN A 125 17.91 30.00 6.79
CA GLN A 125 17.36 30.25 5.47
C GLN A 125 17.54 29.01 4.58
N VAL A 126 16.45 28.56 3.97
CA VAL A 126 16.41 27.35 3.13
C VAL A 126 15.76 27.62 1.79
N LYS A 127 16.24 26.94 0.75
CA LYS A 127 15.54 26.79 -0.53
C LYS A 127 14.73 25.51 -0.51
N ILE A 128 13.45 25.59 -0.84
CA ILE A 128 12.55 24.44 -0.83
C ILE A 128 12.65 23.71 -2.17
N ASN A 129 13.42 22.62 -2.20
CA ASN A 129 13.65 21.83 -3.41
C ASN A 129 12.42 21.02 -3.80
N SER A 130 11.78 20.40 -2.80
CA SER A 130 10.53 19.69 -2.99
C SER A 130 9.56 19.90 -1.85
N SER A 131 8.29 20.14 -2.20
CA SER A 131 7.21 20.30 -1.24
C SER A 131 5.90 19.68 -1.72
N THR A 132 5.08 19.23 -0.78
CA THR A 132 3.68 18.86 -1.02
C THR A 132 2.82 20.06 -1.47
N ASP A 133 3.10 21.26 -0.97
CA ASP A 133 2.60 22.52 -1.53
C ASP A 133 3.44 22.90 -2.76
N TRP A 134 2.85 22.78 -3.95
CA TRP A 134 3.50 23.11 -5.21
C TRP A 134 3.95 24.57 -5.30
N GLY A 135 3.23 25.51 -4.65
CA GLY A 135 3.56 26.93 -4.65
C GLY A 135 4.84 27.27 -3.87
N MET A 136 5.30 26.35 -3.02
CA MET A 136 6.53 26.52 -2.23
C MET A 136 7.79 26.02 -2.94
N LYS A 137 7.65 25.22 -4.00
CA LYS A 137 8.80 24.66 -4.72
C LYS A 137 9.65 25.77 -5.34
N GLY A 138 10.96 25.67 -5.13
CA GLY A 138 11.96 26.64 -5.59
C GLY A 138 12.00 27.96 -4.80
N LYS A 139 11.15 28.14 -3.77
CA LYS A 139 11.13 29.36 -2.96
C LYS A 139 12.17 29.29 -1.84
N THR A 140 12.78 30.44 -1.55
CA THR A 140 13.63 30.62 -0.37
C THR A 140 12.82 31.14 0.79
N ARG A 141 12.96 30.54 1.98
CA ARG A 141 12.21 30.86 3.19
C ARG A 141 13.08 30.72 4.43
N PHE A 142 12.68 31.37 5.50
CA PHE A 142 13.20 31.11 6.83
C PHE A 142 12.36 30.05 7.52
N VAL A 143 13.02 29.14 8.22
CA VAL A 143 12.40 28.04 8.97
C VAL A 143 13.14 27.87 10.30
N LYS A 144 12.44 27.34 11.30
CA LYS A 144 13.09 27.02 12.58
C LYS A 144 13.88 25.72 12.48
N LEU A 145 15.12 25.75 12.94
CA LEU A 145 16.08 24.64 12.91
C LEU A 145 15.55 23.37 13.56
N ARG A 146 14.99 23.48 14.77
CA ARG A 146 14.51 22.34 15.60
C ARG A 146 13.49 21.41 14.93
N HIS A 147 12.91 21.84 13.81
CA HIS A 147 11.93 21.06 13.06
C HIS A 147 12.52 20.35 11.83
N LEU A 148 13.83 20.47 11.64
CA LEU A 148 14.58 19.87 10.55
C LEU A 148 15.40 18.69 11.05
N SER A 149 15.72 17.80 10.12
CA SER A 149 16.66 16.71 10.31
C SER A 149 17.56 16.58 9.11
N GLU A 150 18.60 15.78 9.27
CA GLU A 150 19.36 15.24 8.16
C GLU A 150 18.41 14.65 7.13
N TYR A 151 18.82 14.75 5.86
CA TYR A 151 18.17 14.04 4.78
C TYR A 151 18.89 12.70 4.56
N GLU A 152 18.12 11.62 4.53
CA GLU A 152 18.60 10.29 4.16
C GLU A 152 17.87 9.84 2.89
N ASP A 153 18.62 9.47 1.85
CA ASP A 153 18.05 8.93 0.62
C ASP A 153 18.09 7.41 0.60
N TYR A 154 16.98 6.76 0.96
CA TYR A 154 16.91 5.31 0.91
C TYR A 154 16.75 4.74 -0.51
N LYS A 155 16.79 5.56 -1.56
CA LYS A 155 16.60 5.10 -2.95
C LYS A 155 17.51 3.91 -3.29
N ASN A 156 18.77 3.94 -2.85
CA ASN A 156 19.76 2.89 -3.11
C ASN A 156 20.00 1.96 -1.92
N PHE A 157 19.16 2.01 -0.88
CA PHE A 157 19.30 1.13 0.28
C PHE A 157 19.19 -0.34 -0.13
N ASP A 158 20.22 -1.13 0.18
CA ASP A 158 20.27 -2.56 -0.11
C ASP A 158 19.45 -3.35 0.92
N ALA A 159 18.13 -3.35 0.76
CA ALA A 159 17.20 -4.01 1.67
C ALA A 159 17.25 -5.54 1.57
N ASP A 160 17.08 -6.25 2.68
CA ASP A 160 16.94 -7.73 2.72
C ASP A 160 15.53 -8.19 2.38
N VAL A 161 14.58 -7.27 2.49
CA VAL A 161 13.15 -7.52 2.38
C VAL A 161 12.51 -6.38 1.59
N TYR A 162 11.44 -6.67 0.87
CA TYR A 162 10.63 -5.66 0.19
C TYR A 162 9.16 -6.06 0.17
N MET A 163 8.30 -5.04 0.04
CA MET A 163 6.85 -5.22 -0.03
C MET A 163 6.33 -4.84 -1.43
N VAL A 164 5.47 -5.68 -1.98
CA VAL A 164 4.74 -5.41 -3.21
C VAL A 164 3.25 -5.25 -2.90
N GLN A 165 2.66 -4.15 -3.35
CA GLN A 165 1.23 -3.89 -3.28
C GLN A 165 0.67 -3.92 -4.70
N ASN A 166 -0.01 -5.01 -5.06
CA ASN A 166 -0.69 -5.07 -6.35
C ASN A 166 -2.10 -4.47 -6.21
N ILE A 167 -2.24 -3.22 -6.63
CA ILE A 167 -3.48 -2.45 -6.56
C ILE A 167 -4.59 -3.11 -7.39
N ALA A 168 -4.22 -3.83 -8.45
CA ALA A 168 -5.19 -4.43 -9.35
C ALA A 168 -5.94 -5.62 -8.73
N THR A 169 -5.28 -6.34 -7.81
CA THR A 169 -5.82 -7.50 -7.09
C THR A 169 -6.08 -7.22 -5.61
N GLU A 170 -5.67 -6.05 -5.12
CA GLU A 170 -5.73 -5.66 -3.71
C GLU A 170 -4.98 -6.65 -2.78
N LYS A 171 -3.90 -7.24 -3.31
CA LYS A 171 -2.99 -8.13 -2.57
C LYS A 171 -1.69 -7.43 -2.19
N LEU A 172 -1.30 -7.58 -0.93
CA LEU A 172 -0.03 -7.13 -0.38
C LEU A 172 0.83 -8.37 -0.09
N ARG A 173 2.08 -8.32 -0.54
CA ARG A 173 3.04 -9.42 -0.37
C ARG A 173 4.39 -8.91 0.10
N VAL A 174 5.01 -9.62 1.03
CA VAL A 174 6.36 -9.33 1.53
C VAL A 174 7.30 -10.43 1.11
N TYR A 175 8.45 -10.07 0.53
CA TYR A 175 9.44 -11.00 0.03
C TYR A 175 10.80 -10.79 0.69
N GLN A 176 11.47 -11.88 1.01
CA GLN A 176 12.87 -11.91 1.41
C GLN A 176 13.76 -12.07 0.18
N ARG A 177 14.77 -11.21 0.03
CA ARG A 177 15.87 -11.41 -0.91
C ARG A 177 16.84 -12.43 -0.33
N VAL A 178 16.58 -13.70 -0.57
CA VAL A 178 17.40 -14.82 -0.07
C VAL A 178 18.84 -14.70 -0.59
N CYS A 179 19.02 -14.32 -1.85
CA CYS A 179 20.33 -14.07 -2.46
C CYS A 179 20.44 -12.61 -2.91
N LYS A 180 21.35 -11.85 -2.30
CA LYS A 180 21.50 -10.40 -2.57
C LYS A 180 22.00 -10.07 -3.96
N ASP A 181 22.86 -10.92 -4.50
CA ASP A 181 23.32 -10.89 -5.89
C ASP A 181 22.23 -11.29 -6.90
N ASN A 182 21.07 -11.75 -6.41
CA ASN A 182 19.98 -12.32 -7.18
C ASN A 182 20.43 -13.55 -7.98
N SER A 183 21.25 -14.41 -7.37
CA SER A 183 21.55 -15.76 -7.86
C SER A 183 20.41 -16.76 -7.62
N CYS A 184 19.50 -16.45 -6.68
CA CYS A 184 18.25 -17.18 -6.44
C CYS A 184 17.07 -16.21 -6.35
N PRO A 185 15.83 -16.67 -6.61
CA PRO A 185 14.67 -15.79 -6.52
C PRO A 185 14.39 -15.38 -5.07
N PRO A 186 13.67 -14.27 -4.86
CA PRO A 186 13.12 -13.92 -3.55
C PRO A 186 12.05 -14.92 -3.07
N LYS A 187 11.91 -15.07 -1.75
CA LYS A 187 10.95 -15.99 -1.11
C LYS A 187 9.82 -15.21 -0.42
N LEU A 188 8.57 -15.62 -0.62
CA LEU A 188 7.42 -15.00 0.01
C LEU A 188 7.40 -15.27 1.53
N ILE A 189 7.26 -14.22 2.33
CA ILE A 189 7.11 -14.28 3.80
C ILE A 189 5.63 -14.15 4.18
N LEU A 190 4.93 -13.18 3.59
CA LEU A 190 3.55 -12.83 3.95
C LEU A 190 2.76 -12.52 2.70
N GLN A 191 1.53 -13.05 2.61
CA GLN A 191 0.51 -12.58 1.70
C GLN A 191 -0.77 -12.24 2.47
N THR A 192 -1.34 -11.06 2.20
CA THR A 192 -2.58 -10.59 2.81
C THR A 192 -3.37 -9.67 1.87
N ASP A 193 -4.62 -9.39 2.22
CA ASP A 193 -5.46 -8.41 1.54
C ASP A 193 -5.17 -6.99 2.06
N PHE A 194 -5.28 -6.00 1.17
CA PHE A 194 -5.30 -4.60 1.55
C PHE A 194 -6.44 -3.87 0.86
N VAL A 195 -6.74 -2.64 1.28
CA VAL A 195 -7.68 -1.75 0.61
C VAL A 195 -6.88 -0.63 -0.04
N ALA A 196 -6.98 -0.54 -1.35
CA ALA A 196 -6.42 0.57 -2.10
C ALA A 196 -7.37 1.79 -2.05
N GLY A 197 -6.76 2.97 -2.07
CA GLY A 197 -7.43 4.24 -2.07
C GLY A 197 -8.28 4.44 -3.32
N PHE A 198 -9.51 4.89 -3.10
CA PHE A 198 -10.47 5.16 -4.15
C PHE A 198 -11.61 5.98 -3.58
N LYS A 199 -11.96 7.09 -4.23
CA LYS A 199 -13.16 7.87 -3.88
C LYS A 199 -14.06 8.01 -5.09
N LYS A 200 -15.32 7.57 -4.95
CA LYS A 200 -16.34 7.73 -5.99
C LYS A 200 -16.56 9.22 -6.28
N GLY A 201 -16.62 9.58 -7.56
CA GLY A 201 -16.82 10.96 -8.01
C GLY A 201 -15.57 11.85 -7.95
N ASP A 202 -14.39 11.28 -7.64
CA ASP A 202 -13.13 12.00 -7.72
C ASP A 202 -12.68 12.16 -9.17
N LYS A 203 -13.19 13.22 -9.82
CA LYS A 203 -12.95 13.57 -11.23
C LYS A 203 -11.48 13.79 -11.58
N LYS A 204 -10.59 13.96 -10.59
CA LYS A 204 -9.15 14.19 -10.79
C LYS A 204 -8.30 13.00 -10.34
N PHE A 205 -8.93 11.91 -9.92
CA PHE A 205 -8.27 10.68 -9.46
C PHE A 205 -7.28 10.87 -8.28
N GLY A 206 -7.30 12.02 -7.60
CA GLY A 206 -6.34 12.36 -6.56
C GLY A 206 -6.35 11.41 -5.36
N LYS A 207 -7.48 10.76 -5.09
CA LYS A 207 -7.67 9.82 -3.97
C LYS A 207 -7.31 8.37 -4.31
N ARG A 208 -6.83 8.09 -5.53
CA ARG A 208 -6.35 6.76 -5.90
C ARG A 208 -4.99 6.49 -5.28
N THR A 209 -4.74 5.23 -4.94
CA THR A 209 -3.39 4.77 -4.64
C THR A 209 -2.53 4.88 -5.89
N GLN A 210 -1.37 5.49 -5.72
CA GLN A 210 -0.46 5.80 -6.82
C GLN A 210 0.52 4.65 -7.01
N VAL A 211 0.63 4.15 -8.24
CA VAL A 211 1.67 3.19 -8.60
C VAL A 211 3.04 3.84 -8.49
N GLY A 212 4.08 3.06 -8.21
CA GLY A 212 5.43 3.57 -8.12
C GLY A 212 6.23 2.85 -7.06
N ASN A 213 7.41 3.39 -6.78
CA ASN A 213 8.40 2.78 -5.92
C ASN A 213 8.78 3.75 -4.82
N TYR A 214 8.63 3.29 -3.58
CA TYR A 214 8.79 4.08 -2.37
C TYR A 214 9.72 3.36 -1.40
N ARG A 215 10.13 4.05 -0.35
CA ARG A 215 10.88 3.49 0.78
C ARG A 215 10.14 3.78 2.06
N ILE A 216 10.08 2.82 2.98
CA ILE A 216 9.65 3.12 4.36
C ILE A 216 10.64 4.12 4.92
N PHE A 217 10.16 5.30 5.24
CA PHE A 217 10.97 6.32 5.87
C PHE A 217 10.89 6.19 7.39
N GLU A 218 9.69 5.91 7.91
CA GLU A 218 9.42 5.97 9.33
C GLU A 218 8.17 5.14 9.66
N TRP A 219 8.20 4.50 10.82
CA TRP A 219 7.04 3.86 11.43
C TRP A 219 6.50 4.72 12.57
N HIS A 220 5.19 4.87 12.61
CA HIS A 220 4.45 5.55 13.69
C HIS A 220 3.56 4.57 14.40
N LYS A 221 3.51 4.67 15.72
CA LYS A 221 2.50 4.00 16.55
C LYS A 221 1.40 4.98 16.92
N PHE A 222 0.15 4.58 16.71
CA PHE A 222 -1.05 5.39 16.92
C PHE A 222 -0.95 6.78 16.26
N TYR A 223 -0.75 6.75 14.94
CA TYR A 223 -0.65 7.95 14.13
C TYR A 223 -1.91 8.83 14.24
N GLN A 224 -1.71 10.14 14.22
CA GLN A 224 -2.76 11.16 14.20
C GLN A 224 -2.46 12.19 13.11
N ASP A 225 -3.51 12.76 12.49
CA ASP A 225 -3.34 13.82 11.51
C ASP A 225 -2.88 15.17 12.13
N ARG A 226 -3.72 15.90 12.84
CA ARG A 226 -3.27 17.11 13.55
C ARG A 226 -4.08 17.28 14.81
N PRO A 227 -3.56 17.96 15.84
CA PRO A 227 -4.40 18.42 16.92
C PRO A 227 -5.56 19.25 16.35
N GLY A 228 -6.80 18.93 16.72
CA GLY A 228 -8.02 19.51 16.12
C GLY A 228 -8.28 19.08 14.67
N GLY A 229 -7.69 17.96 14.23
CA GLY A 229 -7.80 17.42 12.87
C GLY A 229 -9.06 16.61 12.60
N HIS A 230 -9.01 15.80 11.54
CA HIS A 230 -10.11 14.89 11.19
C HIS A 230 -9.93 13.50 11.77
N TYR A 231 -8.69 13.08 12.02
CA TYR A 231 -8.36 11.71 12.37
C TYR A 231 -7.53 11.65 13.65
N PRO A 232 -8.22 11.68 14.82
CA PRO A 232 -7.59 11.42 16.10
C PRO A 232 -6.82 10.10 16.12
N SER A 233 -5.81 10.03 16.98
CA SER A 233 -5.11 8.81 17.32
C SER A 233 -6.06 7.65 17.67
N TRP A 234 -5.69 6.42 17.30
CA TRP A 234 -6.44 5.22 17.73
C TRP A 234 -6.40 5.12 19.26
N PHE A 235 -5.23 5.30 19.88
CA PHE A 235 -5.07 5.39 21.32
C PHE A 235 -4.22 6.59 21.75
N ASP A 236 -4.71 7.27 22.78
CA ASP A 236 -4.02 8.28 23.55
C ASP A 236 -4.67 8.31 24.95
N PRO A 237 -3.90 8.23 26.05
CA PRO A 237 -4.47 8.22 27.39
C PRO A 237 -5.15 9.53 27.79
N THR A 238 -4.90 10.63 27.06
CA THR A 238 -5.54 11.93 27.29
C THR A 238 -6.87 12.08 26.55
N TYR A 239 -7.24 11.11 25.71
CA TYR A 239 -8.48 11.11 24.92
C TYR A 239 -9.56 10.27 25.64
N PRO A 240 -10.85 10.42 25.27
CA PRO A 240 -11.89 9.50 25.74
C PRO A 240 -11.49 8.04 25.52
N ALA A 241 -12.07 7.08 26.24
CA ALA A 241 -11.83 5.66 25.96
C ALA A 241 -12.19 5.31 24.50
N GLN A 242 -11.59 4.27 23.91
CA GLN A 242 -12.03 3.75 22.61
C GLN A 242 -13.41 3.08 22.75
N PRO A 243 -14.13 2.85 21.64
CA PRO A 243 -15.21 1.85 21.64
C PRO A 243 -14.72 0.50 22.15
N GLU A 244 -15.59 -0.25 22.81
CA GLU A 244 -15.28 -1.59 23.33
C GLU A 244 -15.02 -2.59 22.18
N LYS A 245 -14.50 -3.78 22.50
CA LYS A 245 -14.15 -4.78 21.48
C LYS A 245 -15.35 -5.28 20.69
N GLU A 246 -16.48 -5.40 21.38
CA GLU A 246 -17.76 -5.89 20.88
C GLU A 246 -18.60 -4.77 20.24
N ASP A 247 -18.17 -3.51 20.38
CA ASP A 247 -18.91 -2.36 19.84
C ASP A 247 -18.94 -2.36 18.31
N SER A 248 -20.08 -1.91 17.76
CA SER A 248 -20.22 -1.76 16.32
C SER A 248 -19.21 -0.77 15.74
N TRP A 249 -18.76 -1.03 14.51
CA TRP A 249 -17.88 -0.14 13.73
C TRP A 249 -18.35 1.34 13.75
N SER A 250 -19.66 1.59 13.77
CA SER A 250 -20.24 2.93 13.69
C SER A 250 -19.90 3.82 14.90
N LYS A 251 -19.56 3.19 16.04
CA LYS A 251 -19.16 3.87 17.27
C LYS A 251 -17.88 4.70 17.09
N TRP A 252 -16.95 4.23 16.26
CA TRP A 252 -15.70 4.94 15.94
C TRP A 252 -15.89 6.30 15.25
N PHE A 253 -17.12 6.63 14.82
CA PHE A 253 -17.51 7.90 14.20
C PHE A 253 -18.29 8.82 15.16
N LYS A 254 -18.64 8.34 16.37
CA LYS A 254 -19.46 9.10 17.30
C LYS A 254 -18.62 10.14 18.04
N GLY A 255 -19.22 11.30 18.27
CA GLY A 255 -18.58 12.44 18.94
C GLY A 255 -18.04 12.11 20.34
N GLU A 256 -18.72 11.21 21.08
CA GLU A 256 -18.33 10.78 22.43
C GLU A 256 -16.90 10.17 22.48
N TYR A 257 -16.41 9.63 21.36
CA TYR A 257 -15.06 9.06 21.25
C TYR A 257 -14.04 10.02 20.64
N MET A 258 -14.43 11.25 20.31
CA MET A 258 -13.54 12.25 19.71
C MET A 258 -12.94 13.16 20.79
N PRO A 259 -11.62 13.43 20.74
CA PRO A 259 -10.93 14.18 21.78
C PRO A 259 -11.11 15.70 21.69
N TRP A 260 -11.59 16.21 20.57
CA TRP A 260 -11.68 17.64 20.34
C TRP A 260 -13.11 18.12 20.45
N GLU A 261 -13.33 19.04 21.37
CA GLU A 261 -14.60 19.74 21.52
C GLU A 261 -14.49 21.12 20.85
N TYR A 262 -15.48 21.46 20.03
CA TYR A 262 -15.61 22.77 19.41
C TYR A 262 -16.83 23.46 20.00
N CYS A 263 -16.62 24.55 20.72
CA CYS A 263 -17.68 25.33 21.34
C CYS A 263 -17.93 26.61 20.57
N THR A 264 -19.20 26.87 20.26
CA THR A 264 -19.67 28.14 19.71
C THR A 264 -20.70 28.74 20.64
N THR A 265 -20.66 30.06 20.83
CA THR A 265 -21.72 30.77 21.54
C THR A 265 -22.77 31.17 20.52
N LYS A 266 -23.98 30.62 20.66
CA LYS A 266 -25.14 31.00 19.85
C LYS A 266 -26.27 31.40 20.80
N ASP A 267 -26.80 32.60 20.62
CA ASP A 267 -27.88 33.17 21.45
C ASP A 267 -27.52 33.24 22.95
N GLY A 268 -26.28 33.65 23.25
CA GLY A 268 -25.76 33.73 24.63
C GLY A 268 -25.52 32.38 25.33
N LYS A 269 -25.83 31.24 24.66
CA LYS A 269 -25.59 29.89 25.19
C LYS A 269 -24.37 29.27 24.51
N ARG A 270 -23.44 28.77 25.33
CA ARG A 270 -22.31 27.96 24.86
C ARG A 270 -22.84 26.60 24.39
N LYS A 271 -22.73 26.33 23.09
CA LYS A 271 -23.02 25.03 22.48
C LYS A 271 -21.73 24.40 22.02
N CYS A 272 -21.43 23.24 22.57
CA CYS A 272 -20.25 22.48 22.22
C CYS A 272 -20.63 21.26 21.40
N SER A 273 -19.80 20.94 20.41
CA SER A 273 -19.91 19.76 19.57
C SER A 273 -18.54 19.13 19.43
N HIS A 274 -18.45 17.82 19.54
CA HIS A 274 -17.21 17.11 19.28
C HIS A 274 -16.86 17.18 17.78
N SER A 275 -15.59 17.41 17.49
CA SER A 275 -15.01 17.54 16.15
C SER A 275 -14.10 16.35 15.86
N GLY A 276 -14.19 15.84 14.63
CA GLY A 276 -13.47 14.66 14.17
C GLY A 276 -14.31 13.90 13.16
N MET A 277 -13.67 13.28 12.18
CA MET A 277 -14.36 12.43 11.20
C MET A 277 -14.47 11.00 11.70
N MET A 278 -13.37 10.46 12.25
CA MET A 278 -13.29 9.09 12.73
C MET A 278 -12.04 8.92 13.58
N ARG A 279 -12.17 8.33 14.77
CA ARG A 279 -11.04 8.01 15.64
C ARG A 279 -10.25 6.83 15.06
N GLY A 280 -8.93 6.89 15.11
CA GLY A 280 -8.08 5.72 14.81
C GLY A 280 -8.06 5.31 13.34
N ALA A 281 -8.33 6.23 12.40
CA ALA A 281 -8.37 5.94 10.96
C ALA A 281 -7.11 5.26 10.41
N PHE A 282 -5.99 5.46 11.11
CA PHE A 282 -4.67 4.92 10.78
C PHE A 282 -4.29 3.66 11.57
N GLY A 283 -5.18 3.19 12.46
CA GLY A 283 -5.01 1.97 13.25
C GLY A 283 -3.83 2.03 14.22
N TRP A 284 -3.25 0.86 14.48
CA TRP A 284 -2.16 0.73 15.45
C TRP A 284 -0.83 1.29 14.96
N TYR A 285 -0.50 1.05 13.69
CA TYR A 285 0.76 1.50 13.09
C TYR A 285 0.56 2.11 11.71
N THR A 286 1.48 2.98 11.31
CA THR A 286 1.53 3.58 9.99
C THR A 286 2.96 3.68 9.50
N ALA A 287 3.23 3.12 8.31
CA ALA A 287 4.47 3.33 7.58
C ALA A 287 4.34 4.56 6.69
N LEU A 288 5.09 5.60 7.03
CA LEU A 288 5.29 6.77 6.18
C LEU A 288 6.37 6.41 5.16
N VAL A 289 6.19 6.89 3.94
CA VAL A 289 7.03 6.50 2.82
C VAL A 289 7.62 7.70 2.12
N GLU A 290 8.81 7.55 1.55
CA GLU A 290 9.41 8.54 0.67
C GLU A 290 9.61 8.01 -0.78
N PRO A 291 9.64 8.92 -1.78
CA PRO A 291 9.22 10.32 -1.69
C PRO A 291 7.70 10.42 -1.57
N ASN A 292 7.20 11.34 -0.73
CA ASN A 292 5.77 11.56 -0.51
C ASN A 292 5.28 12.83 -1.24
N TYR A 293 5.19 12.80 -2.57
CA TYR A 293 4.63 13.93 -3.32
C TYR A 293 3.09 13.99 -3.21
N GLY A 294 2.59 14.74 -2.23
CA GLY A 294 1.29 15.43 -2.26
C GLY A 294 0.00 14.63 -2.04
N GLN A 295 0.03 13.31 -1.84
CA GLN A 295 -1.18 12.49 -1.60
C GLN A 295 -0.95 11.32 -0.61
N ASP A 296 -0.04 11.48 0.36
CA ASP A 296 0.13 10.59 1.53
C ASP A 296 0.01 9.08 1.23
N GLN A 297 0.98 8.54 0.51
CA GLN A 297 0.96 7.15 -0.01
C GLN A 297 1.31 6.07 1.02
N TRP A 298 0.92 6.28 2.27
CA TRP A 298 1.30 5.45 3.42
C TRP A 298 0.67 4.06 3.40
N THR A 299 1.22 3.16 4.22
CA THR A 299 0.58 1.87 4.57
C THR A 299 0.19 1.91 6.03
N HIS A 300 -1.08 1.67 6.36
CA HIS A 300 -1.58 1.87 7.72
C HIS A 300 -2.61 0.82 8.12
N GLY A 301 -2.85 0.71 9.44
CA GLY A 301 -3.91 -0.13 10.00
C GLY A 301 -5.30 0.46 9.77
N THR A 302 -6.31 0.02 10.51
CA THR A 302 -7.67 0.52 10.39
C THR A 302 -8.31 0.70 11.75
N ILE A 303 -9.51 1.27 11.79
CA ILE A 303 -10.28 1.32 13.03
C ILE A 303 -10.70 -0.08 13.49
N GLY A 304 -11.01 -0.20 14.77
CA GLY A 304 -11.35 -1.47 15.42
C GLY A 304 -10.17 -2.07 16.18
N TRP A 305 -10.47 -3.13 16.92
CA TRP A 305 -9.53 -3.99 17.62
C TRP A 305 -9.00 -5.06 16.67
N ALA A 306 -8.20 -6.04 17.15
CA ALA A 306 -7.58 -7.04 16.29
C ALA A 306 -8.58 -7.68 15.30
N GLU A 307 -9.61 -8.33 15.83
CA GLU A 307 -10.61 -9.06 15.04
C GLU A 307 -11.50 -8.13 14.20
N SER A 308 -12.09 -7.11 14.83
CA SER A 308 -12.99 -6.18 14.12
C SER A 308 -12.28 -5.37 13.03
N SER A 309 -10.96 -5.17 13.13
CA SER A 309 -10.17 -4.55 12.07
C SER A 309 -10.11 -5.40 10.79
N GLU A 310 -10.08 -6.73 10.90
CA GLU A 310 -10.10 -7.63 9.75
C GLU A 310 -11.45 -7.61 9.04
N GLU A 311 -12.54 -7.59 9.80
CA GLU A 311 -13.88 -7.39 9.25
C GLU A 311 -14.00 -6.06 8.51
N ASN A 312 -13.40 -5.00 9.07
CA ASN A 312 -13.44 -3.67 8.46
C ASN A 312 -12.69 -3.61 7.11
N ILE A 313 -11.65 -4.43 6.91
CA ILE A 313 -11.01 -4.60 5.60
C ILE A 313 -11.98 -5.25 4.60
N LYS A 314 -12.63 -6.36 4.99
CA LYS A 314 -13.64 -7.02 4.15
C LYS A 314 -14.80 -6.07 3.79
N ARG A 315 -15.29 -5.30 4.77
CA ARG A 315 -16.31 -4.24 4.60
C ARG A 315 -15.87 -3.17 3.62
N ALA A 316 -14.66 -2.62 3.78
CA ALA A 316 -14.15 -1.56 2.90
C ALA A 316 -13.95 -2.05 1.45
N LYS A 317 -13.62 -3.33 1.25
CA LYS A 317 -13.59 -3.95 -0.08
C LYS A 317 -14.99 -4.15 -0.68
N GLY A 318 -16.06 -4.01 0.11
CA GLY A 318 -17.45 -4.23 -0.30
C GLY A 318 -17.80 -5.71 -0.38
N GLU A 319 -17.07 -6.57 0.36
CA GLU A 319 -17.24 -8.03 0.33
C GLU A 319 -18.38 -8.52 1.24
N ASP A 320 -18.93 -7.66 2.10
CA ASP A 320 -20.12 -7.94 2.92
C ASP A 320 -21.30 -6.98 2.61
N PHE A 321 -22.50 -7.39 3.03
CA PHE A 321 -23.76 -6.69 2.75
C PHE A 321 -23.73 -5.21 3.20
N TRP A 322 -23.09 -4.94 4.34
CA TRP A 322 -22.95 -3.59 4.88
C TRP A 322 -21.89 -2.77 4.15
N GLY A 323 -20.79 -3.35 3.68
CA GLY A 323 -19.78 -2.69 2.85
C GLY A 323 -20.31 -2.25 1.48
N ALA A 324 -21.22 -3.01 0.88
CA ALA A 324 -21.92 -2.62 -0.35
C ALA A 324 -22.87 -1.41 -0.14
N ILE A 325 -23.54 -1.34 1.00
CA ILE A 325 -24.41 -0.22 1.38
C ILE A 325 -23.57 1.00 1.81
N ALA A 326 -22.58 0.80 2.66
CA ALA A 326 -21.77 1.87 3.23
C ALA A 326 -20.88 2.56 2.19
N ASN A 327 -20.34 1.86 1.18
CA ASN A 327 -19.63 2.48 0.04
C ASN A 327 -20.54 3.37 -0.85
N THR A 328 -21.86 3.29 -0.68
CA THR A 328 -22.83 4.15 -1.37
C THR A 328 -23.09 5.46 -0.62
N PHE A 329 -22.92 5.49 0.71
CA PHE A 329 -23.25 6.64 1.56
C PHE A 329 -22.04 7.28 2.27
N THR A 330 -20.92 6.56 2.40
CA THR A 330 -19.67 7.00 3.02
C THR A 330 -18.48 6.42 2.23
N SER A 331 -17.47 7.22 1.86
CA SER A 331 -16.29 6.63 1.20
C SER A 331 -15.44 5.87 2.24
N LEU A 332 -15.75 4.58 2.46
CA LEU A 332 -15.03 3.74 3.41
C LEU A 332 -13.57 3.47 3.00
N ARG A 333 -13.27 3.56 1.70
CA ARG A 333 -11.92 3.39 1.15
C ARG A 333 -11.00 4.57 1.47
N SER A 334 -9.70 4.30 1.58
CA SER A 334 -8.68 5.31 1.90
C SER A 334 -8.59 6.39 0.82
N SER A 335 -8.01 7.53 1.19
CA SER A 335 -7.79 8.69 0.30
C SER A 335 -6.34 8.72 -0.22
N GLY A 336 -5.91 7.66 -0.91
CA GLY A 336 -4.58 7.52 -1.51
C GLY A 336 -3.69 6.46 -0.85
N CYS A 337 -3.88 6.18 0.44
CA CYS A 337 -3.08 5.21 1.19
C CYS A 337 -3.42 3.74 0.87
N SER A 338 -2.63 2.82 1.41
CA SER A 338 -2.90 1.38 1.46
C SER A 338 -3.31 0.99 2.89
N ARG A 339 -4.50 0.42 3.06
CA ARG A 339 -5.02 0.07 4.40
C ARG A 339 -5.06 -1.44 4.62
N VAL A 340 -4.61 -1.91 5.78
CA VAL A 340 -4.63 -3.32 6.19
C VAL A 340 -5.24 -3.47 7.59
N SER A 341 -5.45 -4.70 8.06
CA SER A 341 -5.91 -4.95 9.44
C SER A 341 -4.85 -4.53 10.45
N ASN A 342 -5.27 -4.35 11.70
CA ASN A 342 -4.37 -3.92 12.76
C ASN A 342 -3.27 -4.94 13.11
N PRO A 343 -3.59 -6.24 13.26
CA PRO A 343 -2.56 -7.26 13.42
C PRO A 343 -1.60 -7.32 12.22
N THR A 344 -2.13 -7.17 11.00
CA THR A 344 -1.30 -7.12 9.78
C THR A 344 -0.30 -5.96 9.84
N VAL A 345 -0.75 -4.71 10.12
CA VAL A 345 0.18 -3.58 10.13
C VAL A 345 1.20 -3.66 11.27
N ALA A 346 0.81 -4.26 12.40
CA ALA A 346 1.72 -4.50 13.51
C ALA A 346 2.81 -5.51 13.13
N PHE A 347 2.45 -6.59 12.44
CA PHE A 347 3.42 -7.55 11.92
C PHE A 347 4.30 -6.94 10.82
N LEU A 348 3.74 -6.11 9.93
CA LEU A 348 4.51 -5.37 8.94
C LEU A 348 5.51 -4.41 9.59
N ARG A 349 5.14 -3.73 10.69
CA ARG A 349 6.10 -2.94 11.47
C ARG A 349 7.24 -3.85 11.90
N HIS A 350 6.92 -4.94 12.61
CA HIS A 350 7.93 -5.86 13.14
C HIS A 350 8.89 -6.38 12.07
N LEU A 351 8.37 -6.67 10.88
CA LEU A 351 9.11 -7.29 9.79
C LEU A 351 9.88 -6.31 8.90
N LEU A 352 9.34 -5.11 8.65
CA LEU A 352 9.85 -4.20 7.61
C LEU A 352 10.63 -3.04 8.24
N PRO A 353 11.97 -3.08 8.25
CA PRO A 353 12.75 -1.98 8.77
C PRO A 353 12.65 -0.71 7.90
N VAL A 354 13.07 0.42 8.46
CA VAL A 354 13.26 1.67 7.71
C VAL A 354 14.21 1.43 6.52
N GLY A 355 13.96 2.08 5.39
CA GLY A 355 14.63 1.86 4.11
C GLY A 355 13.99 0.76 3.25
N THR A 356 13.08 -0.06 3.79
CA THR A 356 12.44 -1.14 3.02
C THR A 356 11.68 -0.62 1.80
N PRO A 357 11.90 -1.17 0.59
CA PRO A 357 11.13 -0.82 -0.59
C PRO A 357 9.65 -1.20 -0.48
N ILE A 358 8.78 -0.26 -0.82
CA ILE A 358 7.36 -0.50 -1.06
C ILE A 358 7.08 -0.23 -2.53
N VAL A 359 6.80 -1.29 -3.29
CA VAL A 359 6.56 -1.22 -4.73
C VAL A 359 5.07 -1.41 -5.00
N LYS A 360 4.42 -0.34 -5.43
CA LYS A 360 3.00 -0.34 -5.78
C LYS A 360 2.85 -0.56 -7.28
N ILE A 361 2.21 -1.66 -7.65
CA ILE A 361 2.02 -2.05 -9.03
C ILE A 361 0.54 -2.18 -9.39
N TYR A 362 0.27 -2.18 -10.69
CA TYR A 362 -1.03 -2.48 -11.24
C TYR A 362 -0.84 -3.53 -12.33
N ALA A 363 -0.76 -4.80 -11.94
CA ALA A 363 -0.27 -5.88 -12.80
C ALA A 363 -1.20 -7.10 -12.79
N LEU A 364 -1.14 -7.88 -13.86
CA LEU A 364 -1.66 -9.25 -13.87
C LEU A 364 -0.70 -10.16 -13.10
N GLU A 365 -1.26 -11.15 -12.41
CA GLU A 365 -0.51 -12.09 -11.60
C GLU A 365 -0.36 -13.43 -12.33
N LYS A 366 0.82 -14.04 -12.22
CA LYS A 366 1.10 -15.41 -12.66
C LYS A 366 2.15 -16.05 -11.76
N TYR A 367 2.42 -17.33 -11.96
CA TYR A 367 3.61 -17.98 -11.42
C TYR A 367 4.75 -17.88 -12.43
N GLN A 368 5.98 -17.68 -11.96
CA GLN A 368 7.15 -17.85 -12.80
C GLN A 368 7.36 -19.32 -13.15
N ASP A 369 7.15 -20.21 -12.17
CA ASP A 369 7.24 -21.66 -12.37
C ASP A 369 6.36 -22.45 -11.40
N GLU A 370 5.30 -23.08 -11.91
CA GLU A 370 4.35 -23.84 -11.08
C GLU A 370 4.99 -25.03 -10.36
N ALA A 371 5.99 -25.67 -10.99
CA ALA A 371 6.69 -26.80 -10.38
C ALA A 371 7.50 -26.37 -9.16
N SER A 372 8.11 -25.18 -9.22
CA SER A 372 8.80 -24.54 -8.09
C SER A 372 7.84 -24.11 -6.99
N VAL A 373 6.62 -23.69 -7.33
CA VAL A 373 5.60 -23.41 -6.31
C VAL A 373 5.28 -24.68 -5.51
N LYS A 374 4.97 -25.78 -6.21
CA LYS A 374 4.66 -27.08 -5.58
C LYS A 374 5.80 -27.63 -4.73
N LYS A 375 7.05 -27.40 -5.15
CA LYS A 375 8.24 -27.86 -4.42
C LYS A 375 8.53 -27.02 -3.17
N ASN A 376 8.40 -25.70 -3.26
CA ASN A 376 8.94 -24.79 -2.26
C ASN A 376 7.90 -24.23 -1.28
N TYR A 377 6.60 -24.35 -1.57
CA TYR A 377 5.54 -23.80 -0.74
C TYR A 377 4.50 -24.87 -0.39
N ASN A 378 4.11 -24.90 0.88
CA ASN A 378 3.01 -25.73 1.35
C ASN A 378 1.73 -24.88 1.46
N GLN A 379 0.70 -25.21 0.69
CA GLN A 379 -0.57 -24.47 0.63
C GLN A 379 -1.35 -24.51 1.96
N ASP A 380 -1.17 -25.57 2.73
CA ASP A 380 -1.87 -25.81 3.98
C ASP A 380 -1.09 -25.29 5.19
N GLN A 381 0.16 -24.86 4.99
CA GLN A 381 0.98 -24.29 6.05
C GLN A 381 0.42 -22.93 6.48
N GLU A 382 0.11 -22.83 7.78
CA GLU A 382 -0.26 -21.61 8.48
C GLU A 382 0.88 -21.20 9.41
N PHE A 383 1.16 -19.91 9.45
CA PHE A 383 2.12 -19.29 10.35
C PHE A 383 1.38 -18.44 11.36
N THR A 384 1.98 -18.31 12.54
CA THR A 384 1.49 -17.47 13.62
C THR A 384 2.52 -16.41 13.99
N TRP A 385 2.03 -15.26 14.44
CA TRP A 385 2.82 -14.21 15.07
C TRP A 385 2.03 -13.66 16.26
N ASP A 386 2.60 -13.77 17.45
CA ASP A 386 1.96 -13.38 18.69
C ASP A 386 2.25 -11.92 18.98
N PHE A 387 1.20 -11.20 19.39
CA PHE A 387 1.27 -9.79 19.65
C PHE A 387 0.71 -9.40 21.01
N ALA A 388 1.31 -8.35 21.57
CA ALA A 388 0.82 -7.60 22.72
C ALA A 388 0.90 -6.10 22.38
N LEU A 389 -0.25 -5.47 22.11
CA LEU A 389 -0.34 -4.04 21.86
C LEU A 389 -0.27 -3.28 23.19
N THR A 390 0.74 -2.45 23.38
CA THR A 390 0.93 -1.68 24.62
C THR A 390 0.51 -0.22 24.51
N LYS A 391 0.25 0.41 25.66
CA LYS A 391 0.05 1.86 25.85
C LYS A 391 1.33 2.67 25.64
N ASP A 392 2.49 2.02 25.52
CA ASP A 392 3.78 2.70 25.32
C ASP A 392 3.99 3.17 23.88
N GLY A 393 4.79 4.21 23.70
CA GLY A 393 5.12 4.72 22.37
C GLY A 393 3.96 5.42 21.65
N VAL A 394 3.01 6.01 22.38
CA VAL A 394 1.89 6.79 21.79
C VAL A 394 2.44 7.91 20.93
N ARG A 395 2.09 7.93 19.63
CA ARG A 395 2.64 8.85 18.62
C ARG A 395 4.16 8.79 18.49
N GLY A 396 4.78 7.75 19.03
CA GLY A 396 6.20 7.49 18.93
C GLY A 396 6.58 7.09 17.51
N THR A 397 7.85 7.32 17.19
CA THR A 397 8.43 7.15 15.86
C THR A 397 9.71 6.35 15.94
N HIS A 398 10.08 5.61 14.89
CA HIS A 398 11.31 4.80 14.86
C HIS A 398 11.41 3.83 16.05
N LYS A 399 12.39 4.03 16.95
CA LYS A 399 12.57 3.23 18.18
C LYS A 399 11.44 3.44 19.18
N ASP A 400 10.85 4.63 19.20
CA ASP A 400 9.77 4.99 20.13
C ASP A 400 8.41 4.49 19.66
N ALA A 401 8.30 4.05 18.39
CA ALA A 401 7.11 3.37 17.88
C ALA A 401 7.07 1.90 18.34
N ILE A 402 7.23 1.61 19.64
CA ILE A 402 7.51 0.27 20.23
C ILE A 402 6.72 -0.86 19.58
N SER A 403 7.39 -1.99 19.28
CA SER A 403 6.78 -3.16 18.61
C SER A 403 5.69 -3.80 19.44
N SER A 404 4.71 -4.39 18.75
CA SER A 404 3.69 -5.23 19.36
C SER A 404 4.11 -6.69 19.40
N HIS A 405 5.32 -7.07 18.98
CA HIS A 405 5.76 -8.45 19.08
C HIS A 405 5.78 -8.90 20.54
N LYS A 406 5.04 -9.95 20.87
CA LYS A 406 4.79 -10.38 22.25
C LYS A 406 6.08 -10.64 23.02
N GLN A 407 7.02 -11.38 22.44
CA GLN A 407 8.31 -11.67 23.07
C GLN A 407 9.08 -10.39 23.42
N SER A 408 9.17 -9.42 22.50
CA SER A 408 9.86 -8.14 22.77
C SER A 408 9.17 -7.32 23.87
N VAL A 409 7.84 -7.41 24.00
CA VAL A 409 7.07 -6.73 25.04
C VAL A 409 7.32 -7.38 26.41
N GLU A 410 7.33 -8.71 26.46
CA GLU A 410 7.62 -9.50 27.66
C GLU A 410 9.05 -9.26 28.16
N GLU A 411 10.04 -9.27 27.25
CA GLU A 411 11.44 -8.96 27.56
C GLU A 411 11.63 -7.52 28.07
N SER A 412 10.77 -6.59 27.64
CA SER A 412 10.80 -5.20 28.11
C SER A 412 10.18 -5.00 29.50
N GLY A 413 9.59 -6.05 30.10
CA GLY A 413 9.00 -6.00 31.44
C GLY A 413 7.76 -5.11 31.56
N VAL A 414 7.03 -4.90 30.46
CA VAL A 414 5.80 -4.08 30.46
C VAL A 414 4.72 -4.76 31.32
N SER A 415 4.13 -4.02 32.26
CA SER A 415 3.06 -4.57 33.10
C SER A 415 1.78 -4.84 32.31
N SER A 416 0.99 -5.84 32.74
CA SER A 416 -0.27 -6.23 32.09
C SER A 416 -1.28 -5.07 31.99
N GLU A 417 -1.30 -4.16 32.96
CA GLU A 417 -2.15 -2.96 32.94
C GLU A 417 -1.82 -1.98 31.79
N ARG A 418 -0.61 -2.09 31.23
CA ARG A 418 -0.17 -1.31 30.07
C ARG A 418 -0.46 -2.01 28.76
N ILE A 419 -0.99 -3.23 28.77
CA ILE A 419 -1.39 -3.95 27.58
C ILE A 419 -2.84 -3.57 27.24
N LEU A 420 -3.06 -3.17 25.99
CA LEU A 420 -4.36 -2.84 25.42
C LEU A 420 -5.04 -4.07 24.82
N GLU A 421 -4.27 -4.92 24.15
CA GLU A 421 -4.77 -6.14 23.53
C GLU A 421 -3.64 -7.15 23.31
N GLU A 422 -3.95 -8.43 23.44
CA GLU A 422 -3.07 -9.53 23.07
C GLU A 422 -3.80 -10.48 22.11
N GLY A 423 -3.03 -11.19 21.29
CA GLY A 423 -3.58 -12.22 20.43
C GLY A 423 -2.53 -12.82 19.51
N THR A 424 -3.00 -13.60 18.55
CA THR A 424 -2.17 -14.27 17.56
C THR A 424 -2.64 -13.90 16.16
N PHE A 425 -1.74 -13.32 15.37
CA PHE A 425 -1.96 -13.09 13.95
C PHE A 425 -1.65 -14.35 13.16
N LYS A 426 -2.63 -14.86 12.41
CA LYS A 426 -2.50 -16.05 11.56
C LYS A 426 -2.38 -15.63 10.11
N PHE A 427 -1.43 -16.21 9.39
CA PHE A 427 -1.24 -15.90 7.98
C PHE A 427 -0.63 -17.07 7.20
N LYS A 428 -0.67 -16.95 5.87
CA LYS A 428 -0.06 -17.92 4.95
C LYS A 428 1.04 -17.25 4.14
N ASN A 429 2.09 -18.01 3.85
CA ASN A 429 3.15 -17.61 2.93
C ASN A 429 3.02 -18.30 1.55
N PHE A 430 1.90 -18.95 1.27
CA PHE A 430 1.65 -19.56 -0.03
C PHE A 430 1.32 -18.49 -1.08
N PRO A 431 2.07 -18.40 -2.18
CA PRO A 431 1.82 -17.40 -3.22
C PRO A 431 0.55 -17.79 -3.97
N LEU A 432 -0.50 -16.99 -3.85
CA LEU A 432 -1.76 -17.23 -4.56
C LEU A 432 -1.87 -16.28 -5.75
N VAL A 433 -1.92 -16.83 -6.96
CA VAL A 433 -2.28 -16.04 -8.15
C VAL A 433 -3.75 -15.63 -8.04
N THR A 434 -4.00 -14.32 -7.94
CA THR A 434 -5.35 -13.77 -7.98
C THR A 434 -5.66 -13.29 -9.39
N GLN A 435 -6.53 -14.03 -10.09
CA GLN A 435 -7.00 -13.59 -11.40
C GLN A 435 -8.11 -12.55 -11.27
N GLN A 436 -8.04 -11.51 -12.11
CA GLN A 436 -9.13 -10.55 -12.26
C GLN A 436 -10.30 -11.22 -12.98
N LYS A 437 -11.52 -11.07 -12.46
CA LYS A 437 -12.70 -11.80 -12.93
C LYS A 437 -13.25 -11.35 -14.31
N ASN A 438 -12.71 -10.31 -14.97
CA ASN A 438 -13.02 -10.03 -16.38
C ASN A 438 -11.81 -9.52 -17.19
N LYS A 439 -11.66 -10.08 -18.39
CA LYS A 439 -10.84 -9.59 -19.52
C LYS A 439 -11.67 -8.70 -20.49
N SER A 440 -12.81 -8.19 -20.05
CA SER A 440 -13.81 -7.55 -20.90
C SER A 440 -13.48 -6.08 -21.19
N SER A 441 -13.47 -5.70 -22.47
CA SER A 441 -13.34 -4.33 -22.98
C SER A 441 -14.54 -3.41 -22.67
N LYS A 442 -15.57 -3.90 -21.94
CA LYS A 442 -16.81 -3.17 -21.66
C LYS A 442 -16.85 -2.43 -20.32
N CYS A 443 -15.76 -2.36 -19.55
CA CYS A 443 -15.74 -1.58 -18.31
C CYS A 443 -15.62 -0.07 -18.63
N ARG A 444 -16.76 0.63 -18.89
CA ARG A 444 -16.80 2.09 -19.10
C ARG A 444 -17.18 2.84 -17.82
N GLU A 445 -16.62 4.04 -17.65
CA GLU A 445 -16.90 4.93 -16.51
C GLU A 445 -18.33 5.51 -16.56
N THR A 446 -18.92 5.63 -17.76
CA THR A 446 -20.26 6.19 -18.01
C THR A 446 -21.43 5.26 -17.63
N ASP A 447 -21.19 3.99 -17.33
CA ASP A 447 -22.26 3.02 -16.99
C ASP A 447 -22.93 3.28 -15.62
N SER A 448 -22.53 4.33 -14.89
CA SER A 448 -23.11 4.69 -13.58
C SER A 448 -24.26 5.70 -13.63
N SER A 449 -24.65 6.23 -14.80
CA SER A 449 -25.70 7.27 -14.87
C SER A 449 -27.14 6.73 -14.74
N ASN A 450 -27.36 5.42 -14.87
CA ASN A 450 -28.73 4.84 -14.88
C ASN A 450 -28.98 3.87 -13.70
N LEU A 451 -28.62 4.28 -12.48
CA LEU A 451 -28.75 3.45 -11.27
C LEU A 451 -30.09 3.68 -10.55
N ARG A 452 -31.17 2.99 -10.96
CA ARG A 452 -32.38 2.87 -10.13
C ARG A 452 -33.09 1.51 -10.08
N SER A 453 -32.67 0.45 -10.78
CA SER A 453 -33.44 -0.83 -10.72
C SER A 453 -32.69 -2.14 -10.50
N ASP A 454 -31.38 -2.29 -10.77
CA ASP A 454 -30.80 -3.66 -10.86
C ASP A 454 -29.49 -3.87 -10.08
N TYR A 455 -29.52 -3.50 -8.80
CA TYR A 455 -28.41 -3.75 -7.85
C TYR A 455 -28.11 -5.25 -7.58
N ARG A 456 -28.91 -6.18 -8.12
CA ARG A 456 -28.70 -7.64 -7.97
C ARG A 456 -28.11 -8.35 -9.20
N LYS A 457 -27.99 -7.69 -10.36
CA LYS A 457 -27.53 -8.36 -11.60
C LYS A 457 -26.32 -7.71 -12.30
N LEU A 458 -25.79 -6.60 -11.79
CA LEU A 458 -24.66 -5.90 -12.42
C LEU A 458 -23.34 -6.02 -11.62
N ARG A 459 -22.46 -6.87 -12.16
CA ARG A 459 -20.98 -6.80 -12.13
C ARG A 459 -20.24 -7.32 -10.89
N LYS A 460 -20.22 -8.65 -10.72
CA LYS A 460 -19.00 -9.34 -10.28
C LYS A 460 -17.94 -9.22 -11.40
N GLY A 461 -16.93 -8.37 -11.23
CA GLY A 461 -15.62 -8.64 -11.84
C GLY A 461 -14.92 -7.63 -12.76
N CYS A 462 -15.07 -6.31 -12.65
CA CYS A 462 -14.05 -5.39 -13.21
C CYS A 462 -12.88 -5.24 -12.20
N ASN A 463 -11.66 -4.94 -12.65
CA ASN A 463 -10.56 -4.56 -11.73
C ASN A 463 -10.85 -3.22 -11.03
N LEU A 464 -10.11 -2.92 -9.96
CA LEU A 464 -10.46 -1.84 -9.02
C LEU A 464 -10.70 -0.48 -9.69
N TYR A 465 -9.86 -0.13 -10.66
CA TYR A 465 -9.92 1.16 -11.36
C TYR A 465 -10.55 1.06 -12.75
N LYS A 466 -11.13 -0.11 -13.08
CA LYS A 466 -11.79 -0.41 -14.35
C LYS A 466 -10.88 -0.19 -15.57
N ILE A 467 -9.60 -0.47 -15.41
CA ILE A 467 -8.59 -0.33 -16.44
C ILE A 467 -8.78 -1.43 -17.50
N PRO A 468 -8.77 -1.10 -18.79
CA PRO A 468 -8.86 -2.09 -19.86
C PRO A 468 -7.77 -3.17 -19.76
N ALA A 469 -8.11 -4.42 -20.10
CA ALA A 469 -7.19 -5.54 -19.99
C ALA A 469 -5.94 -5.41 -20.90
N ASP A 470 -6.11 -4.79 -22.06
CA ASP A 470 -5.05 -4.47 -23.03
C ASP A 470 -4.14 -3.31 -22.59
N ALA A 471 -4.54 -2.53 -21.58
CA ALA A 471 -3.69 -1.49 -21.00
C ALA A 471 -2.67 -2.05 -19.99
N PHE A 472 -2.80 -3.31 -19.55
CA PHE A 472 -1.81 -3.96 -18.70
C PHE A 472 -0.56 -4.29 -19.51
N VAL A 473 0.61 -4.00 -18.94
CA VAL A 473 1.90 -4.27 -19.57
C VAL A 473 2.72 -5.16 -18.64
N GLY A 474 3.11 -6.33 -19.15
CA GLY A 474 3.85 -7.34 -18.40
C GLY A 474 3.06 -8.00 -17.27
N SER A 475 3.76 -8.74 -16.42
CA SER A 475 3.17 -9.53 -15.33
C SER A 475 3.99 -9.49 -14.05
N PHE A 476 3.32 -9.80 -12.94
CA PHE A 476 3.92 -10.00 -11.63
C PHE A 476 3.94 -11.49 -11.28
N ASN A 477 5.13 -12.03 -11.06
CA ASN A 477 5.34 -13.41 -10.65
C ASN A 477 5.18 -13.51 -9.13
N VAL A 478 4.04 -14.01 -8.65
CA VAL A 478 3.68 -13.95 -7.23
C VAL A 478 4.53 -14.85 -6.34
N ASP A 479 5.13 -15.89 -6.92
CA ASP A 479 5.99 -16.88 -6.29
C ASP A 479 7.41 -16.39 -6.02
N THR A 480 7.91 -15.48 -6.87
CA THR A 480 9.26 -14.90 -6.76
C THR A 480 9.23 -13.41 -6.40
N GLY A 481 8.08 -12.75 -6.49
CA GLY A 481 7.96 -11.32 -6.24
C GLY A 481 8.64 -10.46 -7.31
N LEU A 482 8.83 -11.00 -8.52
CA LEU A 482 9.53 -10.36 -9.62
C LEU A 482 8.57 -9.89 -10.72
N LEU A 483 9.05 -8.93 -11.51
CA LEU A 483 8.30 -8.28 -12.57
C LEU A 483 8.86 -8.68 -13.94
N GLU A 484 7.99 -9.15 -14.81
CA GLU A 484 8.34 -9.60 -16.16
C GLU A 484 7.75 -8.65 -17.18
N GLY A 485 8.63 -7.89 -17.87
CA GLY A 485 8.23 -6.91 -18.88
C GLY A 485 7.27 -5.83 -18.35
N TYR A 486 7.14 -5.68 -17.03
CA TYR A 486 6.09 -4.86 -16.42
C TYR A 486 6.30 -3.39 -16.76
N ALA A 487 5.23 -2.68 -17.10
CA ALA A 487 5.19 -1.22 -17.01
C ALA A 487 3.87 -0.76 -16.40
N HIS A 488 3.90 0.39 -15.71
CA HIS A 488 2.66 1.00 -15.24
C HIS A 488 1.68 1.19 -16.41
N PRO A 489 0.42 0.74 -16.29
CA PRO A 489 -0.56 0.89 -17.35
C PRO A 489 -0.66 2.35 -17.80
N LYS A 490 -0.68 2.58 -19.11
CA LYS A 490 -0.91 3.91 -19.70
C LYS A 490 -2.42 4.14 -19.83
N ALA A 491 -3.11 4.21 -18.70
CA ALA A 491 -4.56 4.37 -18.63
C ALA A 491 -4.93 5.60 -17.78
N GLU A 492 -6.09 6.19 -18.10
CA GLU A 492 -6.62 7.32 -17.35
C GLU A 492 -6.81 6.96 -15.86
N GLY A 493 -6.33 7.85 -15.00
CA GLY A 493 -6.37 7.68 -13.55
C GLY A 493 -5.40 6.65 -12.98
N ILE A 494 -4.43 6.15 -13.75
CA ILE A 494 -3.18 5.62 -13.18
C ILE A 494 -2.22 6.77 -12.93
N ILE A 495 -2.04 7.09 -11.64
CA ILE A 495 -1.13 8.13 -11.19
C ILE A 495 0.17 7.49 -10.74
N LYS A 496 1.29 8.00 -11.24
CA LYS A 496 2.63 7.61 -10.82
C LYS A 496 3.09 8.49 -9.66
N GLY A 497 3.42 7.86 -8.54
CA GLY A 497 4.11 8.47 -7.40
C GLY A 497 5.49 7.86 -7.21
N GLY A 498 6.06 8.05 -6.02
CA GLY A 498 7.36 7.49 -5.66
C GLY A 498 8.54 8.11 -6.43
N PHE A 499 9.67 7.42 -6.42
CA PHE A 499 10.90 7.88 -7.09
C PHE A 499 10.72 7.92 -8.61
N ARG A 500 10.59 9.11 -9.20
CA ARG A 500 10.40 9.29 -10.65
C ARG A 500 11.54 8.73 -11.50
N SER A 501 12.75 8.71 -10.95
CA SER A 501 13.96 8.20 -11.61
C SER A 501 14.15 6.69 -11.45
N GLN A 502 13.32 6.00 -10.67
CA GLN A 502 13.41 4.55 -10.47
C GLN A 502 12.02 3.92 -10.49
N LYS A 503 11.71 3.21 -11.58
CA LYS A 503 10.43 2.50 -11.76
C LYS A 503 10.16 1.49 -10.64
N PHE A 504 11.16 0.69 -10.32
CA PHE A 504 11.26 -0.23 -9.19
C PHE A 504 12.75 -0.62 -9.01
N PRO A 505 13.17 -1.20 -7.88
CA PRO A 505 14.55 -1.65 -7.68
C PRO A 505 14.97 -2.68 -8.74
N SER A 506 16.21 -2.59 -9.24
CA SER A 506 16.70 -3.45 -10.35
C SER A 506 16.70 -4.95 -10.02
N PHE A 507 16.78 -5.32 -8.74
CA PHE A 507 16.66 -6.71 -8.30
C PHE A 507 15.26 -7.31 -8.51
N MET A 508 14.26 -6.50 -8.84
CA MET A 508 12.89 -6.96 -9.09
C MET A 508 12.62 -7.32 -10.56
N ASP A 509 13.54 -7.03 -11.48
CA ASP A 509 13.40 -7.51 -12.85
C ASP A 509 13.51 -9.05 -12.87
N VAL A 510 12.64 -9.69 -13.65
CA VAL A 510 12.67 -11.14 -13.79
C VAL A 510 14.03 -11.59 -14.34
N LYS A 511 14.58 -12.64 -13.75
CA LYS A 511 15.73 -13.37 -14.26
C LYS A 511 15.34 -14.81 -14.52
N ASN A 512 16.08 -15.47 -15.38
CA ASN A 512 15.96 -16.91 -15.52
C ASN A 512 16.72 -17.58 -14.36
N TYR A 513 15.99 -18.11 -13.37
CA TYR A 513 16.54 -18.88 -12.25
C TYR A 513 16.50 -20.39 -12.50
N LYS A 514 16.30 -20.79 -13.76
CA LYS A 514 16.31 -22.17 -14.23
C LYS A 514 17.71 -22.63 -14.60
#